data_AF-A0A1H1KDM2-F1
#
_entry.id   AF-A0A1H1KDM2-F1
#
_cell.length_a   1.000
_cell.length_b   1.000
_cell.length_c   1.000
_cell.angle_alpha   90.00
_cell.angle_beta   90.00
_cell.angle_gamma   90.00
#
_symmetry.space_group_name_H-M   'P 1'
#
loop_
_entity.id
_entity.type
_entity.pdbx_description
1 polymer ?
#
loop_
_entity_poly.entity_id
_entity_poly.type
_entity_poly.pdbx_seq_one_letter_code
_entity_poly.pdbx_strand_id
1 'polypeptide(L)'
;MMNALEPFVPAQVAGLPRPSLTFASAEFRAAGIGNCIGVSTRGSIGGVEQHAVRVQAVARFSLWGFAAFDVDQVVNALTTSIFAKRSDLQAQGFLKLSFDETTHMEQTRDSTAWRRFADYDTLYEFPYEDVGDAPSLILPIAAQETTTGDSLTITGNLGRWDDKAAPTLPIRGQQTITELAALSFFANPADPPTGSVTITRTFDGAPAPANAGTLPAFLSQITSSAAPARNVFVSFASVSSLLAQFTPDTTPFSMGDWDQDGIPDSYVPTHLVFPAPLALRSVTDRLELSYSQPKFDRTGVVYLRALRRGG
;
A
#
# COMPACT_ATOMS: atom_id res chain seq x y z
N MET A 1 5.26 -17.48 7.32
CA MET A 1 6.17 -18.41 8.03
C MET A 1 5.46 -19.63 8.64
N MET A 2 4.62 -19.50 9.69
CA MET A 2 3.94 -20.66 10.32
C MET A 2 3.12 -21.47 9.31
N ASN A 3 2.25 -20.82 8.54
CA ASN A 3 1.40 -21.44 7.52
C ASN A 3 2.19 -22.21 6.44
N ALA A 4 3.46 -21.86 6.22
CA ALA A 4 4.32 -22.53 5.24
C ALA A 4 4.93 -23.82 5.82
N LEU A 5 5.16 -23.88 7.13
CA LEU A 5 5.74 -25.04 7.82
C LEU A 5 4.68 -25.99 8.39
N GLU A 6 3.47 -25.50 8.66
CA GLU A 6 2.34 -26.28 9.16
C GLU A 6 2.00 -27.52 8.32
N PRO A 7 2.04 -27.48 6.96
CA PRO A 7 1.80 -28.66 6.13
C PRO A 7 2.78 -29.82 6.36
N PHE A 8 3.93 -29.55 6.99
CA PHE A 8 4.94 -30.57 7.31
C PHE A 8 4.70 -31.21 8.68
N VAL A 9 3.78 -30.68 9.50
CA VAL A 9 3.40 -31.31 10.76
C VAL A 9 2.82 -32.70 10.46
N PRO A 10 3.37 -33.78 11.05
CA PRO A 10 2.88 -35.13 10.77
C PRO A 10 1.39 -35.28 11.11
N ALA A 11 0.72 -36.14 10.35
CA ALA A 11 -0.68 -36.46 10.61
C ALA A 11 -0.87 -37.01 12.03
N GLN A 12 -1.99 -36.64 12.65
CA GLN A 12 -2.34 -37.17 13.97
C GLN A 12 -2.64 -38.67 13.86
N VAL A 13 -2.01 -39.46 14.73
CA VAL A 13 -2.27 -40.89 14.87
C VAL A 13 -3.18 -41.11 16.08
N ALA A 14 -4.25 -41.90 15.89
CA ALA A 14 -5.18 -42.21 16.96
C ALA A 14 -4.47 -42.89 18.14
N GLY A 15 -4.71 -42.42 19.36
CA GLY A 15 -4.07 -42.93 20.57
C GLY A 15 -2.72 -42.27 20.91
N LEU A 16 -2.21 -41.37 20.06
CA LEU A 16 -1.07 -40.50 20.37
C LEU A 16 -1.51 -39.04 20.57
N PRO A 17 -0.77 -38.25 21.37
CA PRO A 17 -0.97 -36.82 21.43
C PRO A 17 -0.79 -36.16 20.05
N ARG A 18 -1.44 -35.01 19.85
CA ARG A 18 -1.38 -34.30 18.57
C ARG A 18 0.05 -33.77 18.33
N PRO A 19 0.69 -34.08 17.18
CA PRO A 19 1.92 -33.41 16.77
C PRO A 19 1.70 -31.91 16.62
N SER A 20 2.72 -31.11 16.91
CA SER A 20 2.61 -29.65 16.86
C SER A 20 3.88 -29.00 16.34
N LEU A 21 3.73 -27.78 15.85
CA LEU A 21 4.81 -26.89 15.47
C LEU A 21 4.76 -25.66 16.37
N THR A 22 5.88 -25.32 16.98
CA THR A 22 6.06 -24.09 17.75
C THR A 22 7.34 -23.40 17.34
N PHE A 23 7.47 -22.10 17.60
CA PHE A 23 8.75 -21.40 17.48
C PHE A 23 9.37 -21.28 18.87
N ALA A 24 10.51 -21.94 19.08
CA ALA A 24 11.21 -21.92 20.36
C ALA A 24 11.92 -20.58 20.62
N SER A 25 12.34 -19.91 19.55
CA SER A 25 12.88 -18.55 19.57
C SER A 25 12.54 -17.84 18.25
N ALA A 26 12.44 -16.52 18.29
CA ALA A 26 12.32 -15.67 17.11
C ALA A 26 13.04 -14.34 17.38
N GLU A 27 13.90 -13.94 16.47
CA GLU A 27 14.64 -12.69 16.51
C GLU A 27 14.55 -11.97 15.17
N PHE A 28 14.32 -10.65 15.21
CA PHE A 28 14.29 -9.83 14.01
C PHE A 28 15.71 -9.48 13.56
N ARG A 29 15.94 -9.55 12.26
CA ARG A 29 17.18 -9.21 11.58
C ARG A 29 16.89 -8.18 10.50
N ALA A 30 17.82 -7.25 10.30
CA ALA A 30 17.74 -6.32 9.20
C ALA A 30 17.94 -7.04 7.86
N ALA A 31 17.12 -6.72 6.85
CA ALA A 31 17.27 -7.28 5.50
C ALA A 31 18.30 -6.52 4.64
N GLY A 32 18.57 -5.26 4.98
CA GLY A 32 19.47 -4.32 4.30
C GLY A 32 19.69 -3.03 5.11
N ILE A 33 20.27 -1.99 4.51
CA ILE A 33 20.37 -0.66 5.15
C ILE A 33 18.96 -0.08 5.24
N GLY A 34 18.46 0.13 6.46
CA GLY A 34 17.09 0.59 6.67
C GLY A 34 16.01 -0.40 6.22
N ASN A 35 16.32 -1.71 6.15
CA ASN A 35 15.43 -2.76 5.64
C ASN A 35 15.04 -2.66 4.16
N CYS A 36 15.58 -1.71 3.41
CA CYS A 36 15.37 -1.59 1.97
C CYS A 36 16.13 -2.73 1.24
N ILE A 37 15.40 -3.48 0.41
CA ILE A 37 15.92 -4.57 -0.42
C ILE A 37 15.87 -4.26 -1.92
N GLY A 38 15.21 -3.17 -2.32
CA GLY A 38 15.20 -2.70 -3.70
C GLY A 38 14.24 -1.53 -3.93
N VAL A 39 14.25 -0.98 -5.14
CA VAL A 39 13.28 0.04 -5.59
C VAL A 39 12.62 -0.47 -6.86
N SER A 40 11.30 -0.64 -6.84
CA SER A 40 10.50 -1.00 -8.00
C SER A 40 10.03 0.26 -8.71
N THR A 41 10.45 0.45 -9.96
CA THR A 41 9.96 1.55 -10.82
C THR A 41 8.76 1.14 -11.66
N ARG A 42 8.02 0.09 -11.28
CA ARG A 42 6.85 -0.39 -12.03
C ARG A 42 5.62 0.45 -11.69
N GLY A 43 5.43 1.55 -12.41
CA GLY A 43 4.24 2.40 -12.29
C GLY A 43 4.49 3.82 -12.78
N SER A 44 3.40 4.60 -12.93
CA SER A 44 3.46 6.05 -13.21
C SER A 44 3.60 6.89 -11.94
N ILE A 45 3.63 6.25 -10.77
CA ILE A 45 3.91 6.82 -9.46
C ILE A 45 5.38 6.49 -9.15
N GLY A 46 6.08 7.36 -8.43
CA GLY A 46 7.50 7.20 -8.11
C GLY A 46 7.87 5.81 -7.57
N GLY A 47 9.17 5.49 -7.60
CA GLY A 47 9.67 4.16 -7.24
C GLY A 47 9.13 3.68 -5.89
N VAL A 48 8.54 2.50 -5.87
CA VAL A 48 8.09 1.82 -4.65
C VAL A 48 9.31 1.19 -4.00
N GLU A 49 9.65 1.63 -2.80
CA GLU A 49 10.71 0.99 -2.03
C GLU A 49 10.22 -0.38 -1.55
N GLN A 50 10.96 -1.42 -1.91
CA GLN A 50 10.71 -2.76 -1.41
C GLN A 50 11.53 -2.91 -0.14
N HIS A 51 10.83 -3.17 0.98
CA HIS A 51 11.47 -3.46 2.24
C HIS A 51 11.27 -4.93 2.59
N ALA A 52 12.11 -5.43 3.48
CA ALA A 52 11.88 -6.72 4.08
C ALA A 52 12.30 -6.74 5.54
N VAL A 53 11.54 -7.50 6.33
CA VAL A 53 11.98 -7.91 7.65
C VAL A 53 12.45 -9.33 7.56
N ARG A 54 13.65 -9.61 8.09
CA ARG A 54 14.11 -10.98 8.27
C ARG A 54 13.78 -11.44 9.68
N VAL A 55 13.23 -12.64 9.80
CA VAL A 55 12.97 -13.31 11.07
C VAL A 55 13.86 -14.54 11.11
N GLN A 56 14.79 -14.56 12.06
CA GLN A 56 15.54 -15.75 12.40
C GLN A 56 14.81 -16.47 13.53
N ALA A 57 14.45 -17.73 13.36
CA ALA A 57 13.69 -18.47 14.36
C ALA A 57 14.08 -19.95 14.40
N VAL A 58 13.88 -20.57 15.56
CA VAL A 58 14.00 -22.02 15.72
C VAL A 58 12.60 -22.63 15.67
N ALA A 59 12.30 -23.32 14.58
CA ALA A 59 11.05 -24.05 14.39
C ALA A 59 11.16 -25.43 15.05
N ARG A 60 10.36 -25.66 16.09
CA ARG A 60 10.34 -26.88 16.89
C ARG A 60 9.12 -27.72 16.56
N PHE A 61 9.35 -28.92 16.05
CA PHE A 61 8.31 -29.91 15.82
C PHE A 61 8.23 -30.88 17.00
N SER A 62 7.05 -31.02 17.58
CA SER A 62 6.74 -32.02 18.61
C SER A 62 6.24 -33.30 17.94
N LEU A 63 7.03 -34.37 18.06
CA LEU A 63 6.82 -35.62 17.34
C LEU A 63 6.55 -36.76 18.32
N TRP A 64 5.68 -37.68 17.91
CA TRP A 64 5.14 -38.73 18.77
C TRP A 64 5.18 -40.10 18.09
N GLY A 65 5.31 -41.16 18.89
CA GLY A 65 5.31 -42.55 18.42
C GLY A 65 4.94 -43.53 19.53
N PHE A 66 4.54 -44.75 19.16
CA PHE A 66 4.24 -45.81 20.12
C PHE A 66 5.51 -46.51 20.63
N ALA A 67 6.56 -46.53 19.81
CA ALA A 67 7.91 -46.95 20.19
C ALA A 67 8.94 -45.88 19.82
N ALA A 68 10.12 -45.96 20.45
CA ALA A 68 11.23 -45.06 20.17
C ALA A 68 11.63 -45.04 18.68
N PHE A 69 11.64 -46.23 18.05
CA PHE A 69 11.95 -46.37 16.64
C PHE A 69 10.95 -45.65 15.71
N ASP A 70 9.67 -45.62 16.08
CA ASP A 70 8.63 -44.96 15.29
C ASP A 70 8.86 -43.44 15.26
N VAL A 71 9.29 -42.86 16.38
CA VAL A 71 9.60 -41.43 16.47
C VAL A 71 10.76 -41.06 15.56
N ASP A 72 11.80 -41.90 15.49
CA ASP A 72 12.93 -41.68 14.58
C ASP A 72 12.53 -41.78 13.11
N GLN A 73 11.63 -42.71 12.77
CA GLN A 73 11.06 -42.76 11.41
C GLN A 73 10.27 -41.49 11.09
N VAL A 74 9.49 -40.95 12.03
CA VAL A 74 8.74 -39.70 11.85
C VAL A 74 9.68 -38.50 11.69
N VAL A 75 10.77 -38.42 12.46
CA VAL A 75 11.81 -37.37 12.30
C VAL A 75 12.45 -37.43 10.91
N ASN A 76 12.80 -38.63 10.44
CA ASN A 76 13.40 -38.82 9.13
C ASN A 76 12.42 -38.47 7.99
N ALA A 77 11.15 -38.84 8.13
CA ALA A 77 10.10 -38.52 7.17
C ALA A 77 9.85 -37.00 7.10
N LEU A 78 9.81 -36.32 8.26
CA LEU A 78 9.71 -34.87 8.36
C LEU A 78 10.89 -34.17 7.68
N THR A 79 12.11 -34.61 7.99
CA THR A 79 13.33 -34.02 7.41
C THR A 79 13.33 -34.18 5.89
N THR A 80 12.95 -35.36 5.40
CA THR A 80 12.87 -35.65 3.97
C THR A 80 11.81 -34.80 3.27
N SER A 81 10.63 -34.63 3.88
CA SER A 81 9.53 -33.86 3.28
C SER A 81 9.87 -32.37 3.20
N ILE A 82 10.44 -31.80 4.26
CA ILE A 82 10.90 -30.40 4.29
C ILE A 82 11.94 -30.14 3.19
N PHE A 83 12.97 -30.98 3.09
CA PHE A 83 14.02 -30.77 2.09
C PHE A 83 13.57 -31.09 0.66
N ALA A 84 12.62 -32.00 0.46
CA ALA A 84 12.00 -32.23 -0.85
C ALA A 84 11.22 -31.00 -1.37
N LYS A 85 10.77 -30.13 -0.47
CA LYS A 85 10.02 -28.90 -0.76
C LYS A 85 10.83 -27.63 -0.59
N ARG A 86 12.17 -27.74 -0.57
CA ARG A 86 13.08 -26.61 -0.36
C ARG A 86 12.89 -25.48 -1.38
N SER A 87 12.67 -25.79 -2.65
CA SER A 87 12.42 -24.77 -3.69
C SER A 87 11.14 -24.00 -3.44
N ASP A 88 10.08 -24.71 -3.02
CA ASP A 88 8.76 -24.13 -2.77
C ASP A 88 8.81 -23.25 -1.51
N LEU A 89 9.57 -23.68 -0.49
CA LEU A 89 9.82 -22.89 0.72
C LEU A 89 10.69 -21.65 0.44
N GLN A 90 11.70 -21.77 -0.44
CA GLN A 90 12.49 -20.62 -0.88
C GLN A 90 11.62 -19.59 -1.61
N ALA A 91 10.73 -20.04 -2.51
CA ALA A 91 9.78 -19.16 -3.19
C ALA A 91 8.80 -18.47 -2.22
N GLN A 92 8.51 -19.09 -1.07
CA GLN A 92 7.66 -18.51 -0.02
C GLN A 92 8.40 -17.56 0.95
N GLY A 93 9.71 -17.39 0.80
CA GLY A 93 10.52 -16.45 1.59
C GLY A 93 11.54 -17.08 2.55
N PHE A 94 11.72 -18.41 2.57
CA PHE A 94 12.75 -19.03 3.41
C PHE A 94 14.15 -18.92 2.77
N LEU A 95 14.98 -18.03 3.30
CA LEU A 95 16.38 -17.84 2.88
C LEU A 95 17.29 -18.93 3.45
N LYS A 96 17.05 -19.34 4.70
CA LYS A 96 17.74 -20.45 5.36
C LYS A 96 16.71 -21.37 6.00
N LEU A 97 16.92 -22.67 5.82
CA LEU A 97 16.21 -23.72 6.54
C LEU A 97 17.19 -24.88 6.70
N SER A 98 17.66 -25.09 7.92
CA SER A 98 18.61 -26.16 8.26
C SER A 98 18.13 -26.90 9.48
N PHE A 99 18.28 -28.23 9.46
CA PHE A 99 18.14 -29.04 10.66
C PHE A 99 19.20 -28.63 11.66
N ASP A 100 18.79 -28.34 12.89
CA ASP A 100 19.68 -27.90 13.97
C ASP A 100 19.99 -29.08 14.88
N GLU A 101 18.99 -29.50 15.65
CA GLU A 101 19.13 -30.63 16.57
C GLU A 101 17.81 -31.38 16.79
N THR A 102 17.92 -32.48 17.52
CA THR A 102 16.77 -33.14 18.11
C THR A 102 17.02 -33.34 19.59
N THR A 103 15.99 -33.16 20.40
CA THR A 103 16.12 -33.42 21.84
C THR A 103 16.29 -34.91 22.11
N HIS A 104 16.70 -35.24 23.33
CA HIS A 104 16.61 -36.61 23.82
C HIS A 104 15.17 -37.12 23.75
N MET A 105 15.05 -38.41 23.50
CA MET A 105 13.77 -39.07 23.40
C MET A 105 13.24 -39.37 24.80
N GLU A 106 11.98 -39.01 25.05
CA GLU A 106 11.37 -39.13 26.36
C GLU A 106 10.06 -39.91 26.25
N GLN A 107 9.85 -40.86 27.15
CA GLN A 107 8.52 -41.43 27.36
C GLN A 107 7.76 -40.54 28.33
N THR A 108 6.54 -40.12 27.97
CA THR A 108 5.71 -39.31 28.88
C THR A 108 5.26 -40.13 30.08
N ARG A 109 5.26 -39.55 31.29
CA ARG A 109 4.86 -40.28 32.50
C ARG A 109 3.40 -40.74 32.51
N ASP A 110 2.55 -40.05 31.75
CA ASP A 110 1.10 -40.24 31.75
C ASP A 110 0.58 -41.00 30.51
N SER A 111 1.46 -41.41 29.59
CA SER A 111 1.09 -42.19 28.41
C SER A 111 2.22 -43.10 27.93
N THR A 112 1.90 -44.22 27.27
CA THR A 112 2.92 -45.09 26.66
C THR A 112 3.61 -44.47 25.44
N ALA A 113 3.28 -43.22 25.08
CA ALA A 113 3.85 -42.53 23.94
C ALA A 113 5.27 -42.04 24.21
N TRP A 114 6.07 -42.14 23.15
CA TRP A 114 7.40 -41.58 23.06
C TRP A 114 7.33 -40.23 22.35
N ARG A 115 8.10 -39.26 22.85
CA ARG A 115 8.21 -37.91 22.31
C ARG A 115 9.65 -37.57 21.95
N ARG A 116 9.82 -36.83 20.87
CA ARG A 116 11.06 -36.14 20.52
C ARG A 116 10.75 -34.79 19.90
N PHE A 117 11.59 -33.79 20.15
CA PHE A 117 11.53 -32.53 19.42
C PHE A 117 12.56 -32.54 18.29
N ALA A 118 12.18 -32.01 17.13
CA ALA A 118 13.07 -31.75 16.02
C ALA A 118 13.09 -30.24 15.75
N ASP A 119 14.27 -29.65 15.86
CA ASP A 119 14.48 -28.21 15.77
C ASP A 119 15.15 -27.85 14.44
N TYR A 120 14.63 -26.80 13.82
CA TYR A 120 15.13 -26.28 12.55
C TYR A 120 15.45 -24.80 12.70
N ASP A 121 16.70 -24.42 12.40
CA ASP A 121 17.08 -23.03 12.28
C ASP A 121 16.58 -22.47 10.94
N THR A 122 15.83 -21.37 11.02
CA THR A 122 15.12 -20.78 9.90
C THR A 122 15.47 -19.30 9.80
N LEU A 123 15.74 -18.83 8.58
CA LEU A 123 15.79 -17.40 8.26
C LEU A 123 14.72 -17.14 7.21
N TYR A 124 13.67 -16.45 7.61
CA TYR A 124 12.54 -16.10 6.78
C TYR A 124 12.58 -14.62 6.43
N GLU A 125 12.51 -14.29 5.14
CA GLU A 125 12.36 -12.93 4.66
C GLU A 125 10.88 -12.70 4.35
N PHE A 126 10.28 -11.74 5.04
CA PHE A 126 8.94 -11.25 4.73
C PHE A 126 9.10 -9.99 3.89
N PRO A 127 8.97 -10.07 2.55
CA PRO A 127 8.94 -8.88 1.72
C PRO A 127 7.64 -8.14 2.01
N TYR A 128 7.75 -6.85 2.25
CA TYR A 128 6.60 -5.96 2.29
C TYR A 128 6.90 -4.75 1.44
N GLU A 129 5.90 -4.30 0.70
CA GLU A 129 6.00 -3.01 0.05
C GLU A 129 5.81 -1.97 1.13
N ASP A 130 6.87 -1.23 1.42
CA ASP A 130 6.72 -0.05 2.23
C ASP A 130 6.25 1.05 1.28
N VAL A 131 5.01 1.49 1.48
CA VAL A 131 4.53 2.73 0.88
C VAL A 131 5.17 3.84 1.71
N GLY A 132 6.50 3.99 1.63
CA GLY A 132 7.33 4.64 2.64
C GLY A 132 6.71 5.91 3.23
N ASP A 133 6.68 6.02 4.56
CA ASP A 133 6.12 7.14 5.34
C ASP A 133 4.74 7.66 4.86
N ALA A 134 4.00 6.89 4.07
CA ALA A 134 2.62 7.18 3.74
C ALA A 134 1.76 6.35 4.69
N PRO A 135 1.37 6.88 5.87
CA PRO A 135 0.38 6.23 6.71
C PRO A 135 -0.84 5.95 5.83
N SER A 136 -1.11 4.66 5.69
CA SER A 136 -2.11 4.09 4.81
C SER A 136 -3.42 4.85 4.99
N LEU A 137 -3.86 5.49 3.92
CA LEU A 137 -5.09 6.25 3.86
C LEU A 137 -6.29 5.27 3.96
N ILE A 138 -6.63 4.81 5.16
CA ILE A 138 -7.86 4.06 5.42
C ILE A 138 -9.00 5.07 5.61
N LEU A 139 -9.33 5.76 4.53
CA LEU A 139 -10.63 6.40 4.33
C LEU A 139 -11.29 5.70 3.14
N PRO A 140 -12.61 5.51 3.12
CA PRO A 140 -13.31 4.97 1.96
C PRO A 140 -13.29 6.00 0.83
N ILE A 141 -12.15 6.14 0.17
CA ILE A 141 -12.04 6.71 -1.16
C ILE A 141 -12.36 5.54 -2.09
N ALA A 142 -13.65 5.34 -2.40
CA ALA A 142 -14.11 4.18 -3.19
C ALA A 142 -13.30 4.00 -4.49
N ALA A 143 -12.30 3.13 -4.49
CA ALA A 143 -11.51 2.73 -5.65
C ALA A 143 -12.06 1.41 -6.17
N GLN A 144 -12.03 1.19 -7.48
CA GLN A 144 -12.31 -0.13 -8.02
C GLN A 144 -11.03 -0.96 -7.93
N GLU A 145 -11.09 -2.04 -7.15
CA GLU A 145 -10.07 -3.08 -7.12
C GLU A 145 -10.16 -3.92 -8.38
N THR A 146 -9.07 -4.02 -9.14
CA THR A 146 -8.91 -5.03 -10.19
C THR A 146 -7.83 -6.00 -9.76
N THR A 147 -8.24 -7.16 -9.25
CA THR A 147 -7.31 -8.21 -8.84
C THR A 147 -6.83 -8.97 -10.08
N THR A 148 -5.54 -8.86 -10.41
CA THR A 148 -4.87 -9.80 -11.31
C THR A 148 -3.47 -10.08 -10.78
N GLY A 149 -3.34 -11.14 -9.96
CA GLY A 149 -2.06 -11.65 -9.44
C GLY A 149 -1.29 -10.69 -8.52
N ASP A 150 -1.24 -11.02 -7.21
CA ASP A 150 -0.38 -10.47 -6.14
C ASP A 150 -0.14 -8.94 -6.09
N SER A 151 -0.94 -8.15 -6.80
CA SER A 151 -0.82 -6.71 -6.88
C SER A 151 -2.19 -6.08 -6.64
N LEU A 152 -2.27 -5.24 -5.61
CA LEU A 152 -3.40 -4.35 -5.38
C LEU A 152 -3.15 -3.07 -6.19
N THR A 153 -3.60 -3.05 -7.44
CA THR A 153 -3.55 -1.81 -8.22
C THR A 153 -4.73 -0.93 -7.81
N ILE A 154 -4.45 0.18 -7.10
CA ILE A 154 -5.47 1.20 -6.83
C ILE A 154 -5.67 2.02 -8.12
N THR A 155 -6.60 1.59 -8.96
CA THR A 155 -7.07 2.38 -10.11
C THR A 155 -8.04 3.47 -9.66
N GLY A 156 -7.57 4.71 -9.60
CA GLY A 156 -8.40 5.88 -9.32
C GLY A 156 -7.82 7.15 -9.93
N ASN A 157 -8.68 8.14 -10.22
CA ASN A 157 -8.28 9.51 -10.55
C ASN A 157 -7.72 10.21 -9.30
N LEU A 158 -6.64 9.69 -8.71
CA LEU A 158 -5.99 10.17 -7.49
C LEU A 158 -4.60 10.72 -7.85
N GLY A 159 -4.31 11.94 -7.39
CA GLY A 159 -2.98 12.55 -7.43
C GLY A 159 -2.51 12.84 -6.02
N ARG A 160 -1.20 12.77 -5.80
CA ARG A 160 -0.57 13.14 -4.52
C ARG A 160 0.50 14.16 -4.82
N TRP A 161 0.46 15.30 -4.11
CA TRP A 161 1.46 16.35 -4.17
C TRP A 161 2.10 16.50 -2.79
N ASP A 162 3.42 16.45 -2.73
CA ASP A 162 4.21 16.66 -1.52
C ASP A 162 5.62 17.21 -1.85
N ASP A 163 6.50 17.25 -0.85
CA ASP A 163 7.89 17.71 -0.94
C ASP A 163 8.83 16.73 -1.67
N LYS A 164 8.34 15.54 -2.05
CA LYS A 164 9.03 14.57 -2.90
C LYS A 164 8.62 14.73 -4.36
N ALA A 165 7.31 14.82 -4.64
CA ALA A 165 6.78 14.96 -5.99
C ALA A 165 5.38 15.59 -6.03
N ALA A 166 5.09 16.31 -7.11
CA ALA A 166 3.79 16.88 -7.42
C ALA A 166 3.38 16.64 -8.89
N PRO A 167 3.17 15.38 -9.30
CA PRO A 167 2.79 15.05 -10.67
C PRO A 167 1.41 15.63 -11.03
N THR A 168 1.23 16.02 -12.28
CA THR A 168 -0.09 16.36 -12.83
C THR A 168 -1.06 15.21 -12.57
N LEU A 169 -2.29 15.52 -12.16
CA LEU A 169 -3.39 14.57 -12.08
C LEU A 169 -4.16 14.59 -13.41
N PRO A 170 -3.97 13.60 -14.30
CA PRO A 170 -4.75 13.48 -15.52
C PRO A 170 -6.04 12.72 -15.25
N ILE A 171 -7.16 13.30 -15.66
CA ILE A 171 -8.46 12.63 -15.69
C ILE A 171 -8.83 12.47 -17.15
N ARG A 172 -8.63 11.25 -17.68
CA ARG A 172 -8.78 10.93 -19.10
C ARG A 172 -9.85 9.88 -19.35
N GLY A 173 -10.39 9.86 -20.57
CA GLY A 173 -11.35 8.86 -20.99
C GLY A 173 -12.80 9.26 -20.72
N GLN A 174 -13.71 8.55 -21.36
CA GLN A 174 -15.14 8.85 -21.31
C GLN A 174 -15.68 8.62 -19.88
N GLN A 175 -16.05 9.70 -19.20
CA GLN A 175 -16.56 9.66 -17.83
C GLN A 175 -17.29 10.95 -17.46
N THR A 176 -18.09 10.88 -16.40
CA THR A 176 -18.78 12.04 -15.83
C THR A 176 -18.20 12.34 -14.45
N ILE A 177 -17.74 13.58 -14.26
CA ILE A 177 -17.13 14.08 -13.03
C ILE A 177 -18.13 15.03 -12.37
N THR A 178 -18.37 14.86 -11.07
CA THR A 178 -19.31 15.68 -10.31
C THR A 178 -18.63 16.64 -9.35
N GLU A 179 -17.41 16.33 -8.94
CA GLU A 179 -16.70 17.08 -7.90
C GLU A 179 -15.21 16.75 -7.92
N LEU A 180 -14.44 17.63 -7.30
CA LEU A 180 -13.05 17.39 -6.91
C LEU A 180 -12.98 17.33 -5.39
N ALA A 181 -12.24 16.38 -4.84
CA ALA A 181 -11.98 16.26 -3.42
C ALA A 181 -10.49 16.43 -3.15
N ALA A 182 -10.16 17.04 -2.02
CA ALA A 182 -8.80 17.17 -1.55
C ALA A 182 -8.71 16.77 -0.08
N LEU A 183 -7.59 16.15 0.31
CA LEU A 183 -7.19 15.96 1.69
C LEU A 183 -5.81 16.57 1.85
N SER A 184 -5.69 17.59 2.69
CA SER A 184 -4.45 18.37 2.80
C SER A 184 -3.94 18.48 4.23
N PHE A 185 -2.62 18.40 4.37
CA PHE A 185 -1.87 18.78 5.57
C PHE A 185 -0.73 19.72 5.18
N PHE A 186 -0.49 20.73 6.01
CA PHE A 186 0.66 21.62 5.91
C PHE A 186 1.24 21.81 7.30
N ALA A 187 2.52 21.48 7.49
CA ALA A 187 3.19 21.58 8.79
C ALA A 187 3.14 23.02 9.35
N ASN A 188 3.24 24.01 8.46
CA ASN A 188 3.01 25.41 8.79
C ASN A 188 1.89 26.01 7.92
N PRO A 189 0.63 26.03 8.40
CA PRO A 189 -0.50 26.59 7.66
C PRO A 189 -0.36 28.09 7.34
N ALA A 190 0.45 28.83 8.10
CA ALA A 190 0.73 30.24 7.86
C ALA A 190 1.78 30.48 6.75
N ASP A 191 2.58 29.47 6.41
CA ASP A 191 3.57 29.48 5.33
C ASP A 191 3.43 28.21 4.45
N PRO A 192 2.33 28.08 3.68
CA PRO A 192 2.09 26.91 2.85
C PRO A 192 3.04 26.84 1.64
N PRO A 193 3.14 25.67 0.96
CA PRO A 193 3.97 25.51 -0.24
C PRO A 193 3.72 26.58 -1.31
N THR A 194 4.81 27.10 -1.88
CA THR A 194 4.76 28.16 -2.91
C THR A 194 4.48 27.61 -4.30
N GLY A 195 4.12 28.42 -5.28
CA GLY A 195 3.93 27.99 -6.68
C GLY A 195 2.47 27.79 -7.07
N SER A 196 2.18 28.06 -8.34
CA SER A 196 0.81 28.10 -8.86
C SER A 196 0.24 26.72 -9.16
N VAL A 197 -1.09 26.63 -9.11
CA VAL A 197 -1.86 25.46 -9.55
C VAL A 197 -2.71 25.84 -10.75
N THR A 198 -2.81 24.96 -11.74
CA THR A 198 -3.66 25.14 -12.91
C THR A 198 -4.62 23.98 -13.07
N ILE A 199 -5.90 24.28 -13.30
CA ILE A 199 -6.90 23.32 -13.73
C ILE A 199 -7.17 23.56 -15.20
N THR A 200 -6.95 22.54 -16.04
CA THR A 200 -7.12 22.63 -17.49
C THR A 200 -8.11 21.59 -17.96
N ARG A 201 -9.14 21.99 -18.70
CA ARG A 201 -9.90 21.08 -19.57
C ARG A 201 -9.38 21.22 -20.99
N THR A 202 -9.03 20.11 -21.61
CA THR A 202 -8.44 20.11 -22.95
C THR A 202 -8.65 18.75 -23.64
N PHE A 203 -8.09 18.56 -24.83
CA PHE A 203 -8.13 17.31 -25.58
C PHE A 203 -6.87 17.12 -26.42
N ASP A 204 -6.62 15.91 -26.91
CA ASP A 204 -5.42 15.62 -27.70
C ASP A 204 -5.43 16.41 -29.03
N GLY A 205 -4.32 17.11 -29.32
CA GLY A 205 -4.21 18.01 -30.48
C GLY A 205 -4.88 19.38 -30.31
N ALA A 206 -5.40 19.72 -29.12
CA ALA A 206 -5.97 21.04 -28.87
C ALA A 206 -4.90 22.15 -28.97
N PRO A 207 -5.27 23.36 -29.44
CA PRO A 207 -4.41 24.54 -29.37
C PRO A 207 -4.21 24.98 -27.90
N ALA A 208 -3.44 26.04 -27.66
CA ALA A 208 -3.29 26.61 -26.32
C ALA A 208 -4.68 26.93 -25.70
N PRO A 209 -4.94 26.48 -24.46
CA PRO A 209 -6.24 26.72 -23.80
C PRO A 209 -6.41 28.20 -23.46
N ALA A 210 -7.64 28.70 -23.54
CA ALA A 210 -7.95 30.07 -23.09
C ALA A 210 -8.06 30.14 -21.57
N ASN A 211 -7.71 31.28 -20.97
CA ASN A 211 -7.88 31.50 -19.54
C ASN A 211 -9.34 31.88 -19.22
N ALA A 212 -10.00 31.13 -18.34
CA ALA A 212 -11.34 31.43 -17.84
C ALA A 212 -11.39 32.58 -16.82
N GLY A 213 -10.25 32.98 -16.28
CA GLY A 213 -10.11 34.06 -15.30
C GLY A 213 -10.44 33.63 -13.87
N THR A 214 -11.63 33.08 -13.63
CA THR A 214 -12.08 32.66 -12.29
C THR A 214 -12.60 31.22 -12.29
N LEU A 215 -12.59 30.57 -11.12
CA LEU A 215 -13.12 29.21 -10.99
C LEU A 215 -14.62 29.12 -11.33
N PRO A 216 -15.51 30.03 -10.89
CA PRO A 216 -16.92 29.98 -11.29
C PRO A 216 -17.12 30.12 -12.82
N ALA A 217 -16.34 30.98 -13.47
CA ALA A 217 -16.37 31.12 -14.93
C ALA A 217 -15.86 29.84 -15.61
N PHE A 218 -14.78 29.25 -15.11
CA PHE A 218 -14.26 27.98 -15.60
C PHE A 218 -15.28 26.85 -15.50
N LEU A 219 -15.86 26.64 -14.31
CA LEU A 219 -16.84 25.58 -14.06
C LEU A 219 -18.07 25.76 -14.94
N SER A 220 -18.66 26.96 -15.00
CA SER A 220 -19.85 27.22 -15.84
C SER A 220 -19.58 26.97 -17.34
N GLN A 221 -18.38 27.30 -17.84
CA GLN A 221 -18.00 27.03 -19.23
C GLN A 221 -17.85 25.55 -19.51
N ILE A 222 -17.19 24.79 -18.64
CA ILE A 222 -16.93 23.36 -18.90
C ILE A 222 -18.15 22.48 -18.63
N THR A 223 -19.08 22.89 -17.76
CA THR A 223 -20.29 22.11 -17.44
C THR A 223 -21.53 22.56 -18.21
N SER A 224 -21.40 23.50 -19.16
CA SER A 224 -22.53 23.97 -19.99
C SER A 224 -23.19 22.81 -20.75
N SER A 225 -24.53 22.73 -20.66
CA SER A 225 -25.31 21.68 -21.33
C SER A 225 -25.46 21.91 -22.83
N ALA A 226 -25.42 23.17 -23.28
CA ALA A 226 -25.59 23.54 -24.68
C ALA A 226 -24.27 23.44 -25.47
N ALA A 227 -23.19 24.02 -24.93
CA ALA A 227 -21.90 24.12 -25.59
C ALA A 227 -20.76 24.14 -24.56
N PRO A 228 -20.39 22.98 -23.99
CA PRO A 228 -19.33 22.91 -23.00
C PRO A 228 -17.97 23.27 -23.62
N ALA A 229 -17.26 24.23 -23.02
CA ALA A 229 -15.91 24.59 -23.44
C ALA A 229 -14.95 23.41 -23.22
N ARG A 230 -14.29 22.96 -24.28
CA ARG A 230 -13.41 21.77 -24.24
C ARG A 230 -11.92 22.10 -24.15
N ASN A 231 -11.54 23.37 -24.23
CA ASN A 231 -10.14 23.81 -24.19
C ASN A 231 -9.98 25.15 -23.45
N VAL A 232 -9.93 25.09 -22.13
CA VAL A 232 -9.91 26.24 -21.23
C VAL A 232 -9.16 25.88 -19.96
N PHE A 233 -8.53 26.86 -19.30
CA PHE A 233 -7.85 26.68 -18.01
C PHE A 233 -8.21 27.78 -17.01
N VAL A 234 -7.95 27.51 -15.74
CA VAL A 234 -7.94 28.50 -14.65
C VAL A 234 -6.71 28.27 -13.79
N SER A 235 -6.10 29.34 -13.30
CA SER A 235 -4.88 29.27 -12.48
C SER A 235 -5.08 29.94 -11.13
N PHE A 236 -4.40 29.40 -10.12
CA PHE A 236 -4.35 29.88 -8.75
C PHE A 236 -2.90 30.19 -8.39
N ALA A 237 -2.68 31.28 -7.64
CA ALA A 237 -1.34 31.69 -7.25
C ALA A 237 -0.63 30.67 -6.33
N SER A 238 -1.40 29.89 -5.57
CA SER A 238 -0.89 28.86 -4.66
C SER A 238 -1.86 27.68 -4.51
N VAL A 239 -1.38 26.57 -3.96
CA VAL A 239 -2.21 25.44 -3.54
C VAL A 239 -3.26 25.88 -2.51
N SER A 240 -2.90 26.73 -1.54
CA SER A 240 -3.86 27.26 -0.57
C SER A 240 -4.94 28.14 -1.22
N SER A 241 -4.60 28.88 -2.27
CA SER A 241 -5.57 29.67 -3.03
C SER A 241 -6.57 28.79 -3.78
N LEU A 242 -6.13 27.63 -4.27
CA LEU A 242 -7.02 26.59 -4.80
C LEU A 242 -7.90 26.01 -3.70
N LEU A 243 -7.32 25.53 -2.61
CA LEU A 243 -8.05 24.85 -1.52
C LEU A 243 -9.06 25.78 -0.84
N ALA A 244 -8.81 27.10 -0.81
CA ALA A 244 -9.78 28.10 -0.35
C ALA A 244 -11.05 28.18 -1.21
N GLN A 245 -11.05 27.61 -2.43
CA GLN A 245 -12.25 27.47 -3.25
C GLN A 245 -13.08 26.24 -2.90
N PHE A 246 -12.52 25.32 -2.11
CA PHE A 246 -13.18 24.09 -1.71
C PHE A 246 -13.92 24.34 -0.39
N THR A 247 -15.05 23.67 -0.22
CA THR A 247 -15.78 23.64 1.04
C THR A 247 -15.09 22.64 1.96
N PRO A 248 -14.64 23.04 3.17
CA PRO A 248 -14.12 22.10 4.15
C PRO A 248 -15.26 21.19 4.65
N ASP A 249 -14.95 19.92 4.85
CA ASP A 249 -15.84 19.02 5.58
C ASP A 249 -15.70 19.26 7.10
N THR A 250 -16.69 18.82 7.86
CA THR A 250 -16.96 19.28 9.23
C THR A 250 -15.99 18.75 10.29
N THR A 251 -15.17 17.75 9.98
CA THR A 251 -14.27 17.13 10.97
C THR A 251 -12.88 16.86 10.36
N PRO A 252 -11.83 17.60 10.79
CA PRO A 252 -10.45 17.25 10.50
C PRO A 252 -10.11 15.83 11.00
N PHE A 253 -9.15 15.19 10.36
CA PHE A 253 -8.73 13.83 10.67
C PHE A 253 -7.26 13.80 11.04
N SER A 254 -6.92 13.15 12.15
CA SER A 254 -5.53 12.98 12.59
C SER A 254 -4.94 11.66 12.10
N MET A 255 -3.84 11.71 11.35
CA MET A 255 -3.08 10.53 10.94
C MET A 255 -1.63 10.91 10.67
N GLY A 256 -0.71 9.94 10.78
CA GLY A 256 0.66 10.17 10.36
C GLY A 256 1.41 11.20 11.18
N ASP A 257 2.65 11.44 10.80
CA ASP A 257 3.55 12.41 11.42
C ASP A 257 4.55 12.82 10.32
N TRP A 258 4.05 13.56 9.33
CA TRP A 258 4.77 13.90 8.10
C TRP A 258 5.88 14.92 8.36
N ASP A 259 5.75 15.74 9.40
CA ASP A 259 6.78 16.68 9.83
C ASP A 259 7.71 16.16 10.94
N GLN A 260 7.47 14.93 11.42
CA GLN A 260 8.30 14.20 12.37
C GLN A 260 8.43 14.91 13.72
N ASP A 261 7.37 15.59 14.15
CA ASP A 261 7.31 16.30 15.43
C ASP A 261 6.81 15.42 16.59
N GLY A 262 6.40 14.18 16.29
CA GLY A 262 5.86 13.22 17.25
C GLY A 262 4.37 13.42 17.58
N ILE A 263 3.68 14.33 16.88
CA ILE A 263 2.26 14.64 17.01
C ILE A 263 1.55 14.19 15.73
N PRO A 264 0.39 13.51 15.84
CA PRO A 264 -0.35 13.14 14.64
C PRO A 264 -0.79 14.35 13.80
N ASP A 265 -0.44 14.36 12.51
CA ASP A 265 -0.80 15.45 11.59
C ASP A 265 -2.33 15.59 11.49
N SER A 266 -2.84 16.82 11.50
CA SER A 266 -4.26 17.11 11.29
C SER A 266 -4.56 17.43 9.83
N TYR A 267 -5.16 16.48 9.12
CA TYR A 267 -5.60 16.64 7.74
C TYR A 267 -6.98 17.29 7.65
N VAL A 268 -7.14 18.17 6.68
CA VAL A 268 -8.41 18.86 6.39
C VAL A 268 -9.00 18.29 5.10
N PRO A 269 -10.13 17.56 5.17
CA PRO A 269 -10.88 17.17 3.98
C PRO A 269 -11.63 18.36 3.41
N THR A 270 -11.53 18.57 2.10
CA THR A 270 -12.23 19.63 1.38
C THR A 270 -12.80 19.10 0.06
N HIS A 271 -13.89 19.70 -0.43
CA HIS A 271 -14.54 19.30 -1.67
C HIS A 271 -15.01 20.50 -2.48
N LEU A 272 -14.94 20.38 -3.81
CA LEU A 272 -15.43 21.34 -4.79
C LEU A 272 -16.49 20.65 -5.65
N VAL A 273 -17.76 20.89 -5.33
CA VAL A 273 -18.89 20.38 -6.11
C VAL A 273 -19.05 21.19 -7.39
N PHE A 274 -19.18 20.50 -8.52
CA PHE A 274 -19.44 21.19 -9.79
C PHE A 274 -20.92 21.60 -9.87
N PRO A 275 -21.23 22.78 -10.41
CA PRO A 275 -22.62 23.25 -10.53
C PRO A 275 -23.48 22.36 -11.44
N ALA A 276 -22.84 21.64 -12.38
CA ALA A 276 -23.43 20.55 -13.13
C ALA A 276 -22.35 19.49 -13.43
N PRO A 277 -22.71 18.23 -13.72
CA PRO A 277 -21.72 17.20 -14.02
C PRO A 277 -20.90 17.54 -15.28
N LEU A 278 -19.58 17.45 -15.17
CA LEU A 278 -18.66 17.56 -16.29
C LEU A 278 -18.62 16.24 -17.06
N ALA A 279 -19.07 16.24 -18.31
CA ALA A 279 -18.95 15.09 -19.20
C ALA A 279 -17.65 15.17 -20.04
N LEU A 280 -16.76 14.20 -19.86
CA LEU A 280 -15.70 13.87 -20.81
C LEU A 280 -16.31 12.85 -21.79
N ARG A 281 -16.51 13.24 -23.05
CA ARG A 281 -17.30 12.46 -24.01
C ARG A 281 -16.44 11.60 -24.94
N SER A 282 -15.19 12.00 -25.13
CA SER A 282 -14.22 11.30 -25.97
C SER A 282 -13.10 10.68 -25.13
N VAL A 283 -12.46 9.64 -25.67
CA VAL A 283 -11.21 9.09 -25.12
C VAL A 283 -10.06 10.09 -25.10
N THR A 284 -10.13 11.10 -25.97
CA THR A 284 -9.15 12.18 -26.08
C THR A 284 -9.42 13.35 -25.12
N ASP A 285 -10.60 13.41 -24.49
CA ASP A 285 -10.95 14.48 -23.56
C ASP A 285 -10.21 14.29 -22.24
N ARG A 286 -9.73 15.40 -21.67
CA ARG A 286 -9.04 15.39 -20.38
C ARG A 286 -9.36 16.59 -19.51
N LEU A 287 -9.40 16.34 -18.20
CA LEU A 287 -9.30 17.36 -17.16
C LEU A 287 -7.99 17.11 -16.42
N GLU A 288 -7.15 18.14 -16.30
CA GLU A 288 -5.82 18.04 -15.72
C GLU A 288 -5.70 19.04 -14.57
N LEU A 289 -5.18 18.60 -13.44
CA LEU A 289 -4.74 19.48 -12.35
C LEU A 289 -3.22 19.39 -12.28
N SER A 290 -2.53 20.51 -12.49
CA SER A 290 -1.08 20.57 -12.47
C SER A 290 -0.59 21.61 -11.48
N TYR A 291 0.56 21.31 -10.86
CA TYR A 291 1.28 22.24 -10.01
C TYR A 291 2.55 22.70 -10.73
N SER A 292 2.89 23.98 -10.59
CA SER A 292 3.95 24.63 -11.38
C SER A 292 5.36 24.15 -11.07
N GLN A 293 5.58 23.59 -9.88
CA GLN A 293 6.86 23.06 -9.43
C GLN A 293 6.82 21.52 -9.47
N PRO A 294 7.97 20.85 -9.58
CA PRO A 294 8.00 19.38 -9.58
C PRO A 294 7.62 18.76 -8.23
N LYS A 295 7.64 19.53 -7.14
CA LYS A 295 7.36 19.13 -5.74
C LYS A 295 7.18 20.37 -4.86
N PHE A 296 6.65 20.21 -3.66
CA PHE A 296 6.54 21.29 -2.66
C PHE A 296 7.92 21.71 -2.14
N ASP A 297 8.06 22.99 -1.82
CA ASP A 297 9.24 23.61 -1.22
C ASP A 297 9.16 23.71 0.32
N ARG A 298 8.08 23.17 0.90
CA ARG A 298 7.75 23.13 2.32
C ARG A 298 7.10 21.80 2.66
N THR A 299 7.19 21.41 3.93
CA THR A 299 6.58 20.18 4.44
C THR A 299 5.06 20.27 4.40
N GLY A 300 4.45 19.37 3.61
CA GLY A 300 3.02 19.25 3.47
C GLY A 300 2.67 18.22 2.41
N VAL A 301 1.40 17.84 2.39
CA VAL A 301 0.88 16.85 1.45
C VAL A 301 -0.55 17.20 1.07
N VAL A 302 -0.88 17.02 -0.21
CA VAL A 302 -2.24 17.14 -0.74
C VAL A 302 -2.56 15.91 -1.57
N TYR A 303 -3.57 15.16 -1.15
CA TYR A 303 -4.20 14.13 -1.95
C TYR A 303 -5.36 14.75 -2.72
N LEU A 304 -5.39 14.61 -4.04
CA LEU A 304 -6.40 15.18 -4.94
C LEU A 304 -7.14 14.08 -5.66
N ARG A 305 -8.47 14.19 -5.75
CA ARG A 305 -9.28 13.21 -6.46
C ARG A 305 -10.39 13.85 -7.26
N ALA A 306 -10.71 13.28 -8.43
CA ALA A 306 -11.98 13.52 -9.10
C ALA A 306 -12.99 12.43 -8.79
N LEU A 307 -14.17 12.82 -8.33
CA LEU A 307 -15.26 11.90 -8.01
C LEU A 307 -16.30 11.90 -9.13
N ARG A 308 -16.89 10.71 -9.31
CA ARG A 308 -17.91 10.43 -10.32
C ARG A 308 -19.25 10.30 -9.61
N ARG A 309 -20.34 10.61 -10.31
CA ARG A 309 -21.67 10.28 -9.81
C ARG A 309 -21.75 8.77 -9.62
N GLY A 310 -22.00 8.30 -8.40
CA GLY A 310 -22.31 6.91 -8.12
C GLY A 310 -23.49 6.47 -8.97
N GLY A 311 -23.31 5.38 -9.72
CA GLY A 311 -24.41 4.56 -10.21
C GLY A 311 -24.82 3.59 -9.11
#